data_AF-A0A958FEF2-F1
#
_entry.id   AF-A0A958FEF2-F1
#
_cell.length_a   1.000
_cell.length_b   1.000
_cell.length_c   1.000
_cell.angle_alpha   90.00
_cell.angle_beta   90.00
_cell.angle_gamma   90.00
#
_symmetry.space_group_name_H-M   'P 1'
#
loop_
_entity.id
_entity.type
_entity.pdbx_description
1 polymer ?
#
loop_
_entity_poly.entity_id
_entity_poly.type
_entity_poly.pdbx_seq_one_letter_code
_entity_poly.pdbx_strand_id
1 'polypeptide(L)'
;LVTGPFAWRTSSYLSGEERKTYRMLAESDLSEFLREHPPAAILQGFEWREEPALIEYAREMGYQEKSLLMGKRLWIAPEESN
;
A
#
# COMPACT_ATOMS: atom_id res chain seq x y z
N LEU A 1 -10.52 -7.03 7.45
CA LEU A 1 -10.15 -7.32 6.05
C LEU A 1 -9.41 -8.66 6.02
N VAL A 2 -9.58 -9.48 4.98
CA VAL A 2 -8.67 -10.62 4.75
C VAL A 2 -7.45 -10.07 4.01
N THR A 3 -6.50 -9.51 4.76
CA THR A 3 -5.27 -8.93 4.21
C THR A 3 -4.13 -9.91 4.40
N GLY A 4 -3.89 -10.73 3.39
CA GLY A 4 -2.70 -11.57 3.32
C GLY A 4 -2.16 -11.57 1.89
N PRO A 5 -0.85 -11.80 1.70
CA PRO A 5 -0.25 -11.86 0.36
C PRO A 5 -0.95 -12.87 -0.56
N PHE A 6 -1.49 -13.96 0.01
CA PHE A 6 -2.29 -14.93 -0.73
C PHE A 6 -3.59 -14.32 -1.28
N ALA A 7 -4.39 -13.69 -0.41
CA ALA A 7 -5.65 -13.04 -0.79
C ALA A 7 -5.42 -11.97 -1.87
N TRP A 8 -4.32 -11.20 -1.74
CA TRP A 8 -3.91 -10.20 -2.72
C TRP A 8 -3.59 -10.82 -4.08
N ARG A 9 -2.75 -11.86 -4.12
CA ARG A 9 -2.32 -12.53 -5.36
C ARG A 9 -3.46 -13.27 -6.07
N THR A 10 -4.44 -13.77 -5.32
CA THR A 10 -5.58 -14.48 -5.91
C THR A 10 -6.74 -13.57 -6.32
N SER A 11 -6.70 -12.28 -5.92
CA SER A 11 -7.79 -11.33 -6.15
C SER A 11 -8.15 -11.14 -7.63
N SER A 12 -7.16 -11.23 -8.53
CA SER A 12 -7.35 -11.11 -9.99
C SER A 12 -8.12 -12.26 -10.63
N TYR A 13 -8.25 -13.40 -9.94
CA TYR A 13 -9.03 -14.54 -10.40
C TYR A 13 -10.50 -14.48 -9.99
N LEU A 14 -10.89 -13.47 -9.19
CA LEU A 14 -12.25 -13.26 -8.73
C LEU A 14 -12.92 -12.15 -9.52
N SER A 15 -14.22 -12.31 -9.77
CA SER A 15 -15.06 -11.24 -10.29
C SER A 15 -15.13 -10.05 -9.29
N GLY A 16 -15.55 -8.88 -9.78
CA GLY A 16 -15.72 -7.70 -8.93
C GLY A 16 -16.73 -7.93 -7.79
N GLU A 17 -17.79 -8.72 -8.01
CA GLU A 17 -18.76 -9.06 -6.96
C GLU A 17 -18.19 -10.00 -5.91
N GLU A 18 -17.39 -11.00 -6.33
CA GLU A 18 -16.71 -11.91 -5.40
C GLU A 18 -15.68 -11.16 -4.56
N ARG A 19 -14.88 -10.26 -5.16
CA ARG A 19 -13.94 -9.41 -4.41
C ARG A 19 -14.64 -8.58 -3.34
N LYS A 20 -15.77 -7.93 -3.69
CA LYS A 20 -16.58 -7.15 -2.74
C LYS A 20 -17.14 -8.04 -1.61
N THR A 21 -17.68 -9.20 -1.97
CA THR A 21 -18.26 -10.17 -1.02
C THR A 21 -17.23 -10.65 -0.01
N TYR A 22 -16.03 -11.00 -0.48
CA TYR A 22 -14.94 -11.50 0.36
C TYR A 22 -14.06 -10.39 0.96
N ARG A 23 -14.36 -9.12 0.68
CA ARG A 23 -13.57 -7.96 1.10
C ARG A 23 -12.09 -8.12 0.74
N MET A 24 -11.85 -8.61 -0.48
CA MET A 24 -10.51 -8.76 -1.04
C MET A 24 -10.13 -7.51 -1.80
N LEU A 25 -8.95 -6.96 -1.47
CA LEU A 25 -8.32 -5.92 -2.24
C LEU A 25 -7.57 -6.54 -3.42
N ALA A 26 -7.72 -5.94 -4.60
CA ALA A 26 -6.83 -6.13 -5.72
C ALA A 26 -5.87 -4.95 -5.88
N GLU A 27 -4.87 -5.13 -6.74
CA GLU A 27 -3.90 -4.08 -7.08
C GLU A 27 -4.56 -2.80 -7.58
N SER A 28 -5.67 -2.91 -8.33
CA SER A 28 -6.46 -1.76 -8.78
C SER A 28 -7.08 -0.94 -7.65
N ASP A 29 -7.30 -1.56 -6.50
CA ASP A 29 -8.01 -0.97 -5.36
C ASP A 29 -7.03 -0.26 -4.41
N LEU A 30 -5.72 -0.43 -4.63
CA LEU A 30 -4.66 0.04 -3.74
C LEU A 30 -4.69 1.56 -3.54
N SER A 31 -4.80 2.34 -4.62
CA SER A 31 -4.79 3.80 -4.54
C SER A 31 -5.99 4.36 -3.77
N GLU A 32 -7.17 3.77 -3.95
CA GLU A 32 -8.36 4.16 -3.20
C GLU A 32 -8.22 3.79 -1.72
N PHE A 33 -7.78 2.55 -1.44
CA PHE A 33 -7.55 2.07 -0.09
C PHE A 33 -6.55 2.93 0.70
N LEU A 34 -5.44 3.35 0.08
CA LEU A 34 -4.43 4.21 0.73
C LEU A 34 -4.97 5.61 1.05
N ARG A 35 -5.96 6.11 0.30
CA ARG A 35 -6.61 7.40 0.61
C ARG A 35 -7.58 7.27 1.77
N GLU A 36 -8.35 6.19 1.85
CA GLU A 36 -9.27 5.94 2.96
C GLU A 36 -8.54 5.56 4.26
N HIS A 37 -7.39 4.91 4.12
CA HIS A 37 -6.61 4.36 5.21
C HIS A 37 -5.12 4.72 5.05
N PRO A 38 -4.76 6.00 5.26
CA PRO A 38 -3.38 6.44 5.13
C PRO A 38 -2.47 5.72 6.14
N PRO A 39 -1.41 5.03 5.71
CA PRO A 39 -0.50 4.34 6.61
C PRO A 39 0.42 5.35 7.33
N ALA A 40 0.70 5.14 8.61
CA ALA A 40 1.66 5.99 9.33
C ALA A 40 3.08 5.95 8.74
N ALA A 41 3.45 4.83 8.12
CA ALA A 41 4.69 4.69 7.38
C ALA A 41 4.60 3.61 6.29
N ILE A 42 5.42 3.75 5.25
CA ILE A 42 5.59 2.80 4.16
C ILE A 42 7.04 2.32 4.13
N LEU A 43 7.23 1.01 4.22
CA LEU A 43 8.54 0.37 4.18
C LEU A 43 8.84 -0.13 2.76
N GLN A 44 9.95 0.35 2.19
CA GLN A 44 10.41 0.01 0.87
C GLN A 44 11.70 -0.84 0.93
N GLY A 45 11.81 -1.79 0.00
CA GLY A 45 12.97 -2.66 -0.22
C GLY A 45 12.67 -4.14 0.03
N PHE A 46 11.43 -4.59 -0.22
CA PHE A 46 11.00 -5.97 -0.02
C PHE A 46 10.28 -6.56 -1.24
N GLU A 47 9.44 -5.77 -1.92
CA GLU A 47 8.59 -6.24 -3.01
C GLU A 47 8.69 -5.27 -4.18
N TRP A 48 9.26 -5.70 -5.30
CA TRP A 48 9.59 -4.80 -6.41
C TRP A 48 8.40 -4.37 -7.27
N ARG A 49 7.28 -5.10 -7.20
CA ARG A 49 6.15 -4.91 -8.12
C ARG A 49 5.14 -3.90 -7.60
N GLU A 50 4.82 -3.94 -6.32
CA GLU A 50 3.81 -3.10 -5.67
C GLU A 50 4.40 -1.80 -5.07
N GLU A 51 5.72 -1.76 -4.91
CA GLU A 51 6.46 -0.59 -4.40
C GLU A 51 6.22 0.71 -5.19
N PRO A 52 6.18 0.74 -6.54
CA PRO A 52 5.98 1.98 -7.28
C PRO A 52 4.72 2.75 -6.87
N ALA A 53 3.57 2.06 -6.77
CA ALA A 53 2.30 2.68 -6.40
C ALA A 53 2.32 3.25 -4.97
N LEU A 54 2.99 2.55 -4.04
CA LEU A 54 3.17 3.01 -2.66
C LEU A 54 4.08 4.25 -2.58
N ILE A 55 5.13 4.31 -3.40
CA ILE A 55 6.07 5.44 -3.45
C ILE A 55 5.43 6.65 -4.11
N GLU A 56 4.67 6.46 -5.18
CA GLU A 56 3.89 7.52 -5.82
C GLU A 56 2.93 8.15 -4.82
N TYR A 57 2.14 7.33 -4.13
CA TYR A 57 1.27 7.79 -3.05
C TYR A 57 2.02 8.55 -1.94
N ALA A 58 3.16 8.01 -1.47
CA ALA A 58 3.97 8.66 -0.43
C ALA A 58 4.45 10.06 -0.86
N ARG A 59 4.84 10.20 -2.13
CA ARG A 59 5.28 11.48 -2.70
C ARG A 59 4.13 12.47 -2.82
N GLU A 60 2.97 12.03 -3.31
CA GLU A 60 1.77 12.86 -3.45
C GLU A 60 1.29 13.38 -2.10
N MET A 61 1.37 12.55 -1.06
CA MET A 61 0.92 12.89 0.30
C MET A 61 2.00 13.56 1.16
N GLY A 62 3.18 13.85 0.61
CA GLY A 62 4.24 14.59 1.32
C GLY A 62 4.96 13.81 2.42
N TYR A 63 5.06 12.49 2.28
CA TYR A 63 5.79 11.65 3.24
C TYR A 63 7.28 11.97 3.22
N GLN A 64 7.92 11.88 4.39
CA GLN A 64 9.35 12.09 4.54
C GLN A 64 10.12 10.78 4.37
N GLU A 65 11.06 10.74 3.43
CA GLU A 65 11.92 9.60 3.19
C GLU A 65 13.06 9.54 4.23
N LYS A 66 13.25 8.37 4.85
CA LYS A 66 14.41 8.04 5.69
C LYS A 66 15.08 6.78 5.18
N SER A 67 16.38 6.86 4.92
CA SER A 67 17.19 5.69 4.56
C SER A 67 17.38 4.77 5.76
N LEU A 68 17.25 3.46 5.52
CA LEU A 68 17.52 2.39 6.46
C LEU A 68 18.75 1.59 5.99
N LEU A 69 19.17 0.63 6.83
CA LEU A 69 20.23 -0.32 6.47
C LEU A 69 19.84 -1.17 5.25
N MET A 70 20.86 -1.71 4.57
CA MET A 70 20.69 -2.63 3.42
C MET A 70 19.93 -2.01 2.23
N GLY A 71 20.03 -0.69 2.04
CA GLY A 71 19.41 0.01 0.92
C GLY A 71 17.88 0.16 1.01
N LYS A 72 17.31 -0.09 2.19
CA LYS A 72 15.88 0.06 2.45
C LYS A 72 15.52 1.52 2.73
N ARG A 73 14.25 1.87 2.54
CA ARG A 73 13.74 3.21 2.83
C ARG A 73 12.45 3.13 3.62
N LEU A 74 12.27 4.06 4.53
CA LEU A 74 11.05 4.24 5.30
C LEU A 74 10.47 5.60 4.95
N TRP A 75 9.26 5.62 4.41
CA TRP A 75 8.51 6.84 4.14
C TRP A 75 7.58 7.06 5.32
N ILE A 76 7.71 8.18 6.03
CA ILE A 76 6.94 8.49 7.23
C ILE A 76 5.92 9.57 6.88
N ALA A 77 4.65 9.37 7.25
CA ALA A 77 3.61 10.35 7.04
C ALA A 77 4.01 11.70 7.69
N PRO A 78 3.67 12.85 7.09
CA PRO A 78 3.83 14.13 7.77
C PRO A 78 3.05 14.08 9.09
N GLU A 79 3.63 14.59 10.18
CA GLU A 79 2.85 14.78 11.40
C GLU A 79 1.66 15.67 11.05
N GLU A 80 0.44 15.13 11.15
CA GLU A 80 -0.74 15.99 11.20
C GLU A 80 -0.50 16.94 12.36
N SER A 81 -0.32 18.23 12.06
CA SER A 81 -0.41 19.28 13.06
C SER A 81 -1.82 19.17 13.63
N ASN A 82 -1.91 18.51 14.77
CA ASN A 82 -3.11 18.27 15.55
C ASN A 82 -3.98 19.52 15.72
#